data_AF-A0A2D5JM72-F1
#
_entry.id   AF-A0A2D5JM72-F1
#
_cell.length_a   1.000
_cell.length_b   1.000
_cell.length_c   1.000
_cell.angle_alpha   90.00
_cell.angle_beta   90.00
_cell.angle_gamma   90.00
#
_symmetry.space_group_name_H-M   'P 1'
#
loop_
_entity.id
_entity.type
_entity.pdbx_description
1 polymer ?
#
loop_
_entity_poly.entity_id
_entity_poly.type
_entity_poly.pdbx_seq_one_letter_code
_entity_poly.pdbx_strand_id
1 'polypeptide(L)'
;MNYKETKAPVTTVTYDKDIVESQTENIYEAISIISKRAVQINTDLKTELVEKLEEFATYNDSLEEVFENKEQIEVSKFYEKLPKPTAIAVEEWLEGKVYHRTPETE
;
A
#
# COMPACT_ATOMS: atom_id res chain seq x y z
N MET A 1 -3.37 9.85 -1.63
CA MET A 1 -3.78 9.56 -0.24
C MET A 1 -2.54 9.57 0.64
N ASN A 2 -2.63 9.97 1.91
CA ASN A 2 -1.45 10.04 2.78
C ASN A 2 -1.22 8.69 3.50
N TYR A 3 -0.61 7.74 2.80
CA TYR A 3 -0.30 6.42 3.37
C TYR A 3 0.78 6.46 4.45
N LYS A 4 1.47 7.61 4.62
CA LYS A 4 2.55 7.83 5.58
C LYS A 4 2.04 7.98 7.02
N GLU A 5 0.73 8.19 7.20
CA GLU A 5 0.08 8.39 8.51
C GLU A 5 -0.87 7.24 8.88
N THR A 6 -0.75 6.09 8.20
CA THR A 6 -1.59 4.93 8.49
C THR A 6 -1.32 4.37 9.90
N LYS A 7 -2.38 3.92 10.57
CA LYS A 7 -2.30 3.18 11.85
C LYS A 7 -2.20 1.68 11.66
N ALA A 8 -2.09 1.22 10.41
CA ALA A 8 -2.01 -0.18 10.07
C ALA A 8 -0.79 -0.86 10.72
N PRO A 9 -0.93 -2.12 11.15
CA PRO A 9 0.16 -2.85 11.79
C PRO A 9 1.26 -3.19 10.79
N VAL A 10 2.52 -3.02 11.21
CA VAL A 10 3.71 -3.40 10.40
C VAL A 10 3.90 -4.92 10.36
N THR A 11 3.47 -5.61 11.42
CA THR A 11 3.58 -7.06 11.57
C THR A 11 2.23 -7.75 11.35
N THR A 12 2.25 -9.07 11.20
CA THR A 12 1.02 -9.87 11.15
C THR A 12 0.27 -9.77 12.48
N VAL A 13 -1.03 -9.51 12.42
CA VAL A 13 -1.95 -9.54 13.55
C VAL A 13 -3.18 -10.37 13.19
N THR A 14 -3.89 -10.84 14.19
CA THR A 14 -5.16 -11.56 14.03
C THR A 14 -6.31 -10.57 14.13
N TYR A 15 -7.31 -10.71 13.25
CA TYR A 15 -8.52 -9.89 13.24
C TYR A 15 -9.72 -10.73 13.64
N ASP A 16 -10.68 -10.09 14.30
CA ASP A 16 -11.98 -10.69 14.60
C ASP A 16 -12.80 -10.81 13.31
N LYS A 17 -13.29 -12.02 13.03
CA LYS A 17 -14.08 -12.34 11.84
C LYS A 17 -15.35 -11.51 11.79
N ASP A 18 -16.04 -11.38 12.92
CA ASP A 18 -17.37 -10.76 12.99
C ASP A 18 -17.26 -9.25 12.70
N ILE A 19 -16.16 -8.63 13.14
CA ILE A 19 -15.87 -7.22 12.83
C ILE A 19 -15.58 -7.05 11.33
N VAL A 20 -14.76 -7.92 10.74
CA VAL A 20 -14.38 -7.81 9.32
C VAL A 20 -15.58 -8.03 8.40
N GLU A 21 -16.48 -8.97 8.71
CA GLU A 21 -17.64 -9.25 7.85
C GLU A 21 -18.85 -8.33 8.10
N SER A 22 -18.84 -7.54 9.18
CA SER A 22 -19.98 -6.70 9.59
C SER A 22 -20.56 -5.77 8.50
N GLN A 23 -19.75 -5.35 7.54
CA GLN A 23 -20.17 -4.44 6.46
C GLN A 23 -20.83 -5.16 5.26
N THR A 24 -20.55 -6.45 5.07
CA THR A 24 -21.03 -7.23 3.91
C THR A 24 -21.89 -8.44 4.30
N GLU A 25 -21.90 -8.80 5.59
CA GLU A 25 -22.47 -10.04 6.13
C GLU A 25 -21.87 -11.31 5.47
N ASN A 26 -20.75 -11.16 4.77
CA ASN A 26 -20.07 -12.21 4.05
C ASN A 26 -18.57 -11.99 4.06
N ILE A 27 -17.86 -12.85 4.80
CA ILE A 27 -16.41 -12.78 4.94
C ILE A 27 -15.66 -12.88 3.60
N TYR A 28 -16.16 -13.66 2.63
CA TYR A 28 -15.49 -13.82 1.34
C TYR A 28 -15.62 -12.56 0.49
N GLU A 29 -16.77 -11.90 0.56
CA GLU A 29 -16.99 -10.61 -0.11
C GLU A 29 -16.09 -9.53 0.49
N ALA A 30 -16.04 -9.43 1.82
CA ALA A 30 -15.14 -8.51 2.53
C ALA A 30 -13.68 -8.73 2.11
N ILE A 31 -13.20 -9.99 2.11
CA ILE A 31 -11.84 -10.32 1.67
C ILE A 31 -11.60 -9.92 0.21
N SER A 32 -12.57 -10.14 -0.68
CA SER A 32 -12.47 -9.75 -2.09
C SER A 32 -12.33 -8.23 -2.26
N ILE A 33 -13.12 -7.45 -1.50
CA ILE A 33 -13.05 -5.99 -1.52
C ILE A 33 -11.71 -5.49 -0.96
N ILE A 34 -11.29 -6.00 0.20
CA ILE A 34 -10.01 -5.65 0.83
C ILE A 34 -8.84 -5.98 -0.10
N SER A 35 -8.88 -7.13 -0.78
CA SER A 35 -7.86 -7.54 -1.74
C SER A 35 -7.75 -6.56 -2.90
N LYS A 36 -8.88 -6.19 -3.52
CA LYS A 36 -8.91 -5.18 -4.59
C LYS A 36 -8.38 -3.83 -4.11
N ARG A 37 -8.73 -3.44 -2.88
CA ARG A 37 -8.24 -2.19 -2.28
C ARG A 37 -6.73 -2.22 -2.04
N ALA A 38 -6.20 -3.34 -1.55
CA ALA A 38 -4.76 -3.52 -1.36
C ALA A 38 -3.97 -3.38 -2.67
N VAL A 39 -4.53 -3.86 -3.80
CA VAL A 39 -3.90 -3.70 -5.13
C VAL A 39 -3.84 -2.22 -5.56
N GLN A 40 -4.89 -1.44 -5.28
CA GLN A 40 -4.90 0.00 -5.55
C GLN A 40 -3.79 0.70 -4.75
N ILE A 41 -3.75 0.46 -3.43
CA ILE A 41 -2.74 1.04 -2.53
C ILE A 41 -1.32 0.64 -2.99
N ASN A 42 -1.11 -0.62 -3.35
CA ASN A 42 0.18 -1.09 -3.83
C ASN A 42 0.63 -0.40 -5.14
N THR A 43 -0.32 -0.17 -6.05
CA THR A 43 -0.03 0.50 -7.33
C THR A 43 0.33 1.96 -7.10
N ASP A 44 -0.42 2.65 -6.23
CA ASP A 44 -0.14 4.04 -5.86
C ASP A 44 1.25 4.16 -5.20
N LEU A 45 1.54 3.33 -4.19
CA LEU A 45 2.82 3.34 -3.47
C LEU A 45 4.00 3.02 -4.39
N LYS A 46 3.83 2.05 -5.31
CA LYS A 46 4.86 1.71 -6.28
C LYS A 46 5.14 2.87 -7.23
N THR A 47 4.10 3.53 -7.70
CA THR A 47 4.23 4.70 -8.58
C THR A 47 4.97 5.83 -7.85
N GLU A 48 4.53 6.17 -6.64
CA GLU A 48 5.16 7.21 -5.81
C GLU A 48 6.64 6.89 -5.52
N LEU A 49 6.96 5.63 -5.19
CA LEU A 49 8.34 5.19 -4.96
C LEU A 49 9.20 5.36 -6.21
N VAL A 50 8.72 4.94 -7.38
CA VAL A 50 9.47 5.05 -8.64
C VAL A 50 9.71 6.51 -9.00
N GLU A 51 8.68 7.35 -8.93
CA GLU A 51 8.81 8.80 -9.16
C GLU A 51 9.86 9.42 -8.23
N LYS A 52 9.84 9.05 -6.94
CA LYS A 52 10.81 9.54 -5.96
C LYS A 52 12.23 9.03 -6.20
N LEU A 53 12.40 7.80 -6.67
CA LEU A 53 13.73 7.28 -7.02
C LEU A 53 14.30 7.97 -8.25
N GLU A 54 13.46 8.28 -9.24
CA GLU A 54 13.87 9.02 -10.45
C GLU A 54 14.34 10.45 -10.14
N GLU A 55 13.75 11.13 -9.15
CA GLU A 55 14.19 12.47 -8.70
C GLU A 55 15.67 12.50 -8.28
N PHE A 56 16.21 11.38 -7.79
CA PHE A 56 17.61 11.25 -7.36
C PHE A 56 18.44 10.43 -8.35
N ALA A 57 17.90 10.07 -9.52
CA ALA A 57 18.65 9.33 -10.54
C ALA A 57 19.66 10.25 -11.23
N THR A 58 20.94 9.98 -11.01
CA THR A 58 22.03 10.59 -11.78
C THR A 58 22.30 9.78 -13.04
N TYR A 59 22.04 10.36 -14.21
CA TYR A 59 22.38 9.79 -15.50
C TYR A 59 23.83 10.16 -15.85
N ASN A 60 24.78 9.26 -15.60
CA ASN A 60 26.17 9.43 -16.02
C ASN A 60 26.45 8.57 -17.25
N ASP A 61 26.76 9.22 -18.38
CA ASP A 61 27.17 8.57 -19.64
C ASP A 61 28.71 8.35 -19.72
N SER A 62 29.45 8.72 -18.67
CA SER A 62 30.91 8.58 -18.59
C SER A 62 31.32 7.34 -17.79
N LEU A 63 32.48 6.74 -18.12
CA LEU A 63 33.12 5.64 -17.39
C LEU A 63 33.71 6.09 -16.02
N GLU A 64 33.08 7.06 -15.37
CA GLU A 64 33.45 7.50 -14.02
C GLU A 64 32.95 6.52 -12.96
N GLU A 65 33.68 6.47 -11.85
CA GLU A 65 33.33 5.61 -10.72
C GLU A 65 31.97 6.02 -10.15
N VAL A 66 31.00 5.08 -10.19
CA VAL A 66 29.66 5.30 -9.65
C VAL A 66 29.68 5.05 -8.15
N PHE A 67 29.47 6.10 -7.36
CA PHE A 67 29.34 6.00 -5.90
C PHE A 67 27.92 5.63 -5.49
N GLU A 68 27.76 5.10 -4.26
CA GLU A 68 26.45 4.84 -3.67
C GLU A 68 25.62 6.12 -3.56
N ASN A 69 24.37 6.06 -4.05
CA ASN A 69 23.42 7.15 -3.92
C ASN A 69 22.69 7.04 -2.57
N LYS A 70 23.13 7.84 -1.59
CA LYS A 70 22.62 7.78 -0.21
C LYS A 70 21.15 8.18 -0.13
N GLU A 71 20.75 9.12 -0.97
CA GLU A 71 19.39 9.64 -1.06
C GLU A 71 18.42 8.55 -1.56
N GLN A 72 18.77 7.83 -2.63
CA GLN A 72 17.96 6.69 -3.12
C GLN A 72 17.83 5.57 -2.08
N ILE A 73 18.91 5.29 -1.33
CA ILE A 73 18.89 4.30 -0.25
C ILE A 73 17.95 4.74 0.88
N GLU A 74 17.97 6.02 1.26
CA GLU A 74 17.10 6.55 2.32
C GLU A 74 15.63 6.53 1.91
N VAL A 75 15.32 6.91 0.66
CA VAL A 75 13.98 6.79 0.08
C VAL A 75 13.51 5.34 0.13
N SER A 76 14.31 4.39 -0.36
CA SER A 76 13.95 2.97 -0.36
C SER A 76 13.66 2.45 1.06
N LYS A 77 14.54 2.77 2.02
CA LYS A 77 14.37 2.39 3.44
C LYS A 77 13.10 2.98 4.06
N PHE A 78 12.66 4.15 3.62
CA PHE A 78 11.41 4.75 4.09
C PHE A 78 10.20 3.91 3.65
N TYR A 79 10.10 3.59 2.36
CA TYR A 79 8.98 2.80 1.84
C TYR A 79 8.99 1.35 2.34
N GLU A 80 10.16 0.75 2.57
CA GLU A 80 10.27 -0.58 3.18
C GLU A 80 9.71 -0.67 4.60
N LYS A 81 9.76 0.44 5.36
CA LYS A 81 9.23 0.49 6.74
C LYS A 81 7.71 0.66 6.80
N LEU A 82 7.07 0.99 5.69
CA LEU A 82 5.62 1.16 5.66
C LEU A 82 4.92 -0.19 5.85
N PRO A 83 3.73 -0.21 6.50
CA PRO A 83 2.90 -1.40 6.55
C PRO A 83 2.59 -1.94 5.16
N LYS A 84 2.40 -3.27 5.07
CA LYS A 84 2.03 -3.90 3.79
C LYS A 84 0.71 -3.32 3.29
N PRO A 85 0.53 -3.16 1.96
CA PRO A 85 -0.72 -2.64 1.39
C PRO A 85 -1.97 -3.39 1.85
N THR A 86 -1.85 -4.70 2.13
CA THR A 86 -2.93 -5.50 2.69
C THR A 86 -3.31 -5.09 4.11
N ALA A 87 -2.35 -4.75 4.96
CA ALA A 87 -2.62 -4.25 6.32
C ALA A 87 -3.29 -2.87 6.28
N ILE A 88 -2.83 -1.99 5.38
CA ILE A 88 -3.44 -0.67 5.16
C ILE A 88 -4.88 -0.81 4.66
N ALA A 89 -5.13 -1.71 3.71
CA ALA A 89 -6.47 -1.96 3.20
C ALA A 89 -7.43 -2.52 4.28
N VAL A 90 -6.93 -3.38 5.17
CA VAL A 90 -7.73 -3.87 6.31
C VAL A 90 -8.03 -2.74 7.29
N GLU A 91 -7.07 -1.87 7.61
CA GLU A 91 -7.31 -0.71 8.47
C GLU A 91 -8.36 0.23 7.86
N GLU A 92 -8.23 0.59 6.57
CA GLU A 92 -9.21 1.42 5.88
C GLU A 92 -10.60 0.77 5.82
N TRP A 93 -10.65 -0.56 5.70
CA TRP A 93 -11.89 -1.33 5.76
C TRP A 93 -12.54 -1.20 7.14
N LEU A 94 -11.79 -1.46 8.20
CA LEU A 94 -12.26 -1.38 9.59
C LEU A 94 -12.69 0.04 9.98
N GLU A 95 -12.04 1.07 9.41
CA GLU A 95 -12.41 2.47 9.58
C GLU A 95 -13.59 2.92 8.69
N GLY A 96 -14.15 2.03 7.85
CA GLY A 96 -15.27 2.34 6.96
C GLY A 96 -14.92 3.32 5.83
N LYS A 97 -13.64 3.44 5.45
CA LYS A 97 -13.14 4.36 4.41
C LYS A 97 -13.20 3.76 3.00
N VAL A 98 -13.58 2.49 2.87
CA VAL A 98 -13.62 1.77 1.60
C VAL A 98 -15.04 1.72 1.04
N TYR A 99 -15.30 2.56 0.05
CA TYR A 99 -16.53 2.45 -0.74
C TYR A 99 -16.44 1.26 -1.70
N HIS A 100 -17.49 0.44 -1.73
CA HIS A 100 -17.63 -0.69 -2.64
C HIS A 100 -19.04 -0.72 -3.21
N ARG A 101 -19.17 -1.29 -4.41
CA ARG A 101 -20.45 -1.53 -5.07
C ARG A 101 -20.36 -2.77 -5.94
N THR A 102 -21.43 -3.53 -5.99
CA THR A 102 -21.62 -4.58 -6.98
C THR A 102 -22.18 -3.94 -8.24
N PRO A 103 -21.51 -4.05 -9.40
CA PRO A 103 -22.08 -3.57 -10.64
C PRO A 103 -23.39 -4.32 -10.93
N GLU A 104 -24.40 -3.61 -11.46
CA GLU A 104 -25.61 -4.27 -11.93
C GLU A 104 -25.23 -5.29 -13.00
N THR A 105 -25.68 -6.53 -12.82
CA THR A 105 -25.60 -7.57 -13.84
C THR A 105 -26.40 -7.08 -15.06
N GLU A 106 -25.74 -6.97 -16.23
CA GLU A 106 -26.42 -6.83 -17.53
C GLU A 106 -27.36 -8.02 -17.80
#